data_AF-A0A8J4AZK0-F1
#
_entry.id   AF-A0A8J4AZK0-F1
#
_cell.length_a   1.000
_cell.length_b   1.000
_cell.length_c   1.000
_cell.angle_alpha   90.00
_cell.angle_beta   90.00
_cell.angle_gamma   90.00
#
_symmetry.space_group_name_H-M   'P 1'
#
loop_
_entity.id
_entity.type
_entity.pdbx_description
1 polymer ?
#
loop_
_entity_poly.entity_id
_entity_poly.type
_entity_poly.pdbx_seq_one_letter_code
_entity_poly.pdbx_strand_id
1 'polypeptide(L)'
;MPTYGNNTLAKHLYIALRVPKAGDVGMSSTYSNRVHVHEVNATMDNGFPAFFPYMERKIQIINMILPNTRQVLPGYHLVVSTGALTSSDTIQVSLCRYEASDSQCSAPSPPSPPPPSPSMPPLEPSPLPPSPQPPPPPFPKSPKPSPPSRKPPSPKPPPRKPPPPKRKPI
;
A
#
# COMPACT_ATOMS: atom_id res chain seq x y z
N MET A 1 24.60 -18.39 -6.84
CA MET A 1 23.12 -18.40 -6.88
C MET A 1 22.65 -19.70 -7.49
N PRO A 2 21.55 -20.31 -7.01
CA PRO A 2 20.96 -21.45 -7.69
C PRO A 2 20.63 -21.06 -9.13
N THR A 3 21.16 -21.83 -10.08
CA THR A 3 20.92 -21.67 -11.51
C THR A 3 19.79 -22.61 -11.90
N TYR A 4 18.82 -22.11 -12.67
CA TYR A 4 17.71 -22.95 -13.09
C TYR A 4 18.22 -24.04 -14.05
N GLY A 5 17.83 -25.29 -13.82
CA GLY A 5 18.14 -26.39 -14.76
C GLY A 5 17.44 -26.23 -16.12
N ASN A 6 16.31 -25.51 -16.15
CA ASN A 6 15.63 -25.13 -17.38
C ASN A 6 14.99 -23.73 -17.23
N ASN A 7 15.59 -22.74 -17.89
CA ASN A 7 15.14 -21.35 -17.82
C ASN A 7 13.74 -21.13 -18.41
N THR A 8 13.27 -21.99 -19.33
CA THR A 8 11.94 -21.83 -19.96
C THR A 8 10.78 -22.20 -19.07
N LEU A 9 11.02 -23.01 -18.02
CA LEU A 9 10.04 -23.36 -17.00
C LEU A 9 10.21 -22.55 -15.71
N ALA A 10 11.29 -21.77 -15.61
CA ALA A 10 11.60 -21.00 -14.43
C ALA A 10 10.67 -19.79 -14.30
N LYS A 11 10.29 -19.49 -13.06
CA LYS A 11 9.39 -18.40 -12.67
C LYS A 11 10.03 -17.57 -11.57
N HIS A 12 9.83 -16.27 -11.63
CA HIS A 12 10.18 -15.31 -10.59
C HIS A 12 8.92 -14.91 -9.84
N LEU A 13 9.04 -14.80 -8.52
CA LEU A 13 7.97 -14.30 -7.65
C LEU A 13 8.33 -12.91 -7.15
N TYR A 14 7.46 -11.94 -7.38
CA TYR A 14 7.55 -10.59 -6.79
C TYR A 14 6.52 -10.47 -5.69
N ILE A 15 6.95 -9.98 -4.55
CA ILE A 15 6.11 -9.84 -3.37
C ILE A 15 6.06 -8.37 -3.01
N ALA A 16 4.86 -7.79 -3.00
CA ALA A 16 4.68 -6.36 -2.76
C ALA A 16 3.44 -6.11 -1.88
N LEU A 17 3.59 -5.27 -0.86
CA LEU A 17 2.46 -4.72 -0.13
C LEU A 17 1.77 -3.65 -1.00
N ARG A 18 0.46 -3.76 -1.18
CA ARG A 18 -0.35 -2.76 -1.89
C ARG A 18 -1.21 -2.01 -0.89
N VAL A 19 -1.01 -0.70 -0.77
CA VAL A 19 -1.72 0.19 0.15
C VAL A 19 -2.46 1.24 -0.69
N PRO A 20 -3.71 1.62 -0.35
CA PRO A 20 -4.52 2.50 -1.19
C PRO A 20 -4.09 3.97 -1.04
N LYS A 21 -2.91 4.30 -1.57
CA LYS A 21 -2.32 5.64 -1.56
C LYS A 21 -1.86 6.04 -2.96
N ALA A 22 -1.75 7.34 -3.21
CA ALA A 22 -1.34 7.90 -4.49
C ALA A 22 -2.12 7.29 -5.67
N GLY A 23 -1.44 6.69 -6.65
CA GLY A 23 -2.05 6.06 -7.82
C GLY A 23 -3.00 4.90 -7.48
N ASP A 24 -2.92 4.33 -6.28
CA ASP A 24 -3.74 3.22 -5.82
C ASP A 24 -4.91 3.65 -4.91
N VAL A 25 -5.22 4.96 -4.80
CA VAL A 25 -6.30 5.46 -3.91
C VAL A 25 -7.68 4.86 -4.23
N GLY A 26 -7.93 4.51 -5.49
CA GLY A 26 -9.17 3.87 -5.94
C GLY A 26 -9.17 2.34 -5.85
N MET A 27 -8.13 1.74 -5.27
CA MET A 27 -8.01 0.29 -5.19
C MET A 27 -9.06 -0.29 -4.24
N SER A 28 -9.83 -1.27 -4.71
CA SER A 28 -10.87 -1.89 -3.90
C SER A 28 -10.27 -2.63 -2.70
N SER A 29 -11.09 -2.80 -1.64
CA SER A 29 -10.71 -3.51 -0.41
C SER A 29 -10.28 -4.97 -0.62
N THR A 30 -10.66 -5.57 -1.75
CA THR A 30 -10.21 -6.90 -2.15
C THR A 30 -8.71 -6.94 -2.43
N TYR A 31 -8.15 -5.84 -2.96
CA TYR A 31 -6.75 -5.76 -3.36
C TYR A 31 -5.92 -4.90 -2.39
N SER A 32 -6.52 -3.95 -1.70
CA SER A 32 -5.79 -3.03 -0.83
C SER A 32 -5.45 -3.66 0.54
N ASN A 33 -4.38 -3.15 1.14
CA ASN A 33 -3.82 -3.57 2.44
C ASN A 33 -3.46 -5.05 2.50
N ARG A 34 -2.95 -5.60 1.39
CA ARG A 34 -2.58 -7.00 1.24
C ARG A 34 -1.20 -7.13 0.60
N VAL A 35 -0.53 -8.24 0.91
CA VAL A 35 0.70 -8.63 0.23
C VAL A 35 0.33 -9.38 -1.04
N HIS A 36 0.67 -8.80 -2.19
CA HIS A 36 0.45 -9.38 -3.51
C HIS A 36 1.65 -10.23 -3.88
N VAL A 37 1.38 -11.42 -4.41
CA VAL A 37 2.39 -12.29 -5.00
C VAL A 37 2.16 -12.31 -6.50
N HIS A 38 3.12 -11.82 -7.26
CA HIS A 38 3.11 -11.80 -8.71
C HIS A 38 4.06 -12.86 -9.25
N GLU A 39 3.59 -13.67 -10.20
CA GLU A 39 4.43 -14.58 -10.98
C GLU A 39 4.86 -13.91 -12.29
N VAL A 40 6.13 -14.07 -12.66
CA VAL A 40 6.67 -13.69 -13.96
C VAL A 40 7.53 -14.84 -14.51
N ASN A 41 7.51 -15.08 -15.82
CA ASN A 41 8.46 -16.01 -16.44
C ASN A 41 9.89 -15.49 -16.29
N ALA A 42 10.83 -16.34 -15.85
CA ALA A 42 12.22 -15.95 -15.62
C ALA A 42 12.92 -15.44 -16.90
N THR A 43 12.53 -15.96 -18.06
CA THR A 43 13.02 -15.49 -19.37
C THR A 43 12.58 -14.06 -19.71
N MET A 44 11.55 -13.53 -19.06
CA MET A 44 11.03 -12.19 -19.35
C MET A 44 11.61 -11.10 -18.45
N ASP A 45 12.25 -11.47 -17.34
CA ASP A 45 12.67 -10.54 -16.29
C ASP A 45 14.04 -9.88 -16.52
N ASN A 46 14.90 -10.44 -17.37
CA ASN A 46 16.27 -9.93 -17.58
C ASN A 46 16.50 -9.36 -18.99
N GLY A 47 15.44 -8.91 -19.66
CA GLY A 47 15.57 -8.26 -20.98
C GLY A 47 16.14 -9.16 -22.09
N PHE A 48 16.16 -10.48 -21.89
CA PHE A 48 16.72 -11.44 -22.84
C PHE A 48 15.72 -12.57 -23.19
N PRO A 49 15.32 -12.71 -24.46
CA PRO A 49 15.65 -11.81 -25.58
C PRO A 49 15.02 -10.42 -25.44
N ALA A 50 15.65 -9.43 -26.10
CA ALA A 50 15.33 -7.99 -26.06
C ALA A 50 13.93 -7.59 -26.60
N PHE A 51 13.06 -8.55 -26.86
CA PHE A 51 11.73 -8.36 -27.47
C PHE A 51 10.57 -8.32 -26.45
N PHE A 52 10.84 -8.55 -25.16
CA PHE A 52 9.81 -8.45 -24.12
C PHE A 52 9.48 -7.05 -23.56
N PRO A 53 10.10 -5.90 -23.93
CA PRO A 53 9.62 -4.61 -23.45
C PRO A 53 8.28 -4.20 -24.10
N TYR A 54 7.92 -4.77 -25.26
CA TYR A 54 6.68 -4.48 -25.98
C TYR A 54 5.69 -5.65 -26.05
N MET A 55 6.07 -6.81 -25.54
CA MET A 55 5.15 -7.93 -25.34
C MET A 55 4.54 -7.81 -23.95
N GLU A 56 3.27 -8.18 -23.82
CA GLU A 56 2.57 -8.21 -22.55
C GLU A 56 3.38 -9.08 -21.57
N ARG A 57 4.07 -8.44 -20.63
CA ARG A 57 4.71 -9.15 -19.53
C ARG A 57 3.58 -9.84 -18.81
N LYS A 58 3.51 -11.17 -18.90
CA LYS A 58 2.52 -11.99 -18.22
C LYS A 58 2.81 -12.00 -16.72
N ILE A 59 2.69 -10.83 -16.09
CA ILE A 59 2.80 -10.63 -14.66
C ILE A 59 1.43 -10.95 -14.10
N GLN A 60 1.29 -12.15 -13.56
CA GLN A 60 0.02 -12.62 -13.02
C GLN A 60 0.03 -12.47 -11.50
N ILE A 61 -1.02 -11.88 -10.94
CA ILE A 61 -1.27 -11.98 -9.49
C ILE A 61 -1.73 -13.40 -9.20
N ILE A 62 -0.91 -14.17 -8.49
CA ILE A 62 -1.21 -15.55 -8.11
C ILE A 62 -1.78 -15.65 -6.69
N ASN A 63 -1.52 -14.65 -5.85
CA ASN A 63 -2.08 -14.61 -4.50
C ASN A 63 -2.16 -13.19 -3.91
N MET A 64 -3.05 -13.02 -2.93
CA MET A 64 -3.23 -11.80 -2.13
C MET A 64 -3.40 -12.19 -0.66
N ILE A 65 -2.36 -11.95 0.12
CA ILE A 65 -2.23 -12.44 1.49
C ILE A 65 -2.63 -11.31 2.45
N LEU A 66 -3.56 -11.62 3.36
CA LEU A 66 -3.98 -10.67 4.39
C LEU A 66 -2.87 -10.47 5.44
N PRO A 67 -2.85 -9.35 6.17
CA PRO A 67 -1.97 -9.20 7.34
C PRO A 67 -2.25 -10.27 8.42
N ASN A 68 -1.22 -10.63 9.18
CA ASN A 68 -1.27 -11.67 10.23
C ASN A 68 -1.76 -13.04 9.74
N THR A 69 -1.46 -13.41 8.49
CA THR A 69 -1.87 -14.71 7.95
C THR A 69 -0.70 -15.49 7.37
N ARG A 70 -0.92 -16.79 7.20
CA ARG A 70 0.01 -17.73 6.59
C ARG A 70 -0.61 -18.25 5.31
N GLN A 71 0.14 -18.22 4.22
CA GLN A 71 -0.28 -18.71 2.92
C GLN A 71 0.72 -19.71 2.37
N VAL A 72 0.23 -20.87 1.94
CA VAL A 72 1.03 -21.89 1.26
C VAL A 72 0.89 -21.71 -0.26
N LEU A 73 2.02 -21.72 -0.96
CA LEU A 73 2.13 -21.69 -2.41
C LEU A 73 2.75 -23.02 -2.88
N PRO A 74 1.94 -24.08 -3.03
CA PRO A 74 2.46 -25.43 -3.22
C PRO A 74 3.20 -25.61 -4.54
N GLY A 75 2.90 -24.83 -5.58
CA GLY A 75 3.63 -24.87 -6.85
C GLY A 75 5.10 -24.42 -6.75
N TYR A 76 5.48 -23.76 -5.65
CA TYR A 76 6.85 -23.23 -5.44
C TYR A 76 7.50 -23.77 -4.18
N HIS A 77 6.84 -24.70 -3.50
CA HIS A 77 7.19 -25.18 -2.17
C HIS A 77 7.51 -24.03 -1.20
N LEU A 78 6.69 -22.98 -1.22
CA LEU A 78 6.93 -21.74 -0.50
C LEU A 78 5.77 -21.45 0.44
N VAL A 79 6.09 -21.10 1.69
CA VAL A 79 5.16 -20.53 2.66
C VAL A 79 5.50 -19.06 2.83
N VAL A 80 4.48 -18.23 2.73
CA VAL A 80 4.56 -16.78 2.94
C VAL A 80 3.73 -16.45 4.16
N SER A 81 4.38 -15.92 5.19
CA SER A 81 3.74 -15.49 6.43
C SER A 81 3.84 -13.97 6.55
N THR A 82 2.74 -13.32 6.86
CA THR A 82 2.66 -11.87 7.01
C THR A 82 2.43 -11.50 8.48
N GLY A 83 3.10 -10.45 8.94
CA GLY A 83 2.83 -9.82 10.22
C GLY A 83 1.69 -8.80 10.15
N ALA A 84 1.58 -7.96 11.18
CA ALA A 84 0.61 -6.87 11.21
C ALA A 84 1.03 -5.75 10.26
N LEU A 85 0.05 -5.13 9.60
CA LEU A 85 0.26 -3.89 8.88
C LEU A 85 0.38 -2.76 9.90
N THR A 86 1.49 -2.03 9.87
CA THR A 86 1.74 -0.92 10.79
C THR A 86 1.17 0.39 10.25
N SER A 87 1.10 1.42 11.09
CA SER A 87 0.68 2.77 10.69
C SER A 87 1.60 3.44 9.66
N SER A 88 2.81 2.93 9.47
CA SER A 88 3.77 3.40 8.47
C SER A 88 3.64 2.69 7.11
N ASP A 89 2.54 1.96 6.88
CA ASP A 89 2.32 1.11 5.70
C ASP A 89 3.43 0.07 5.49
N THR A 90 4.00 -0.43 6.57
CA THR A 90 5.01 -1.50 6.50
C THR A 90 4.43 -2.79 7.04
N ILE A 91 4.87 -3.91 6.47
CA ILE A 91 4.46 -5.25 6.90
C ILE A 91 5.69 -6.15 6.92
N GLN A 92 5.81 -6.97 7.96
CA GLN A 92 6.84 -8.00 8.02
C GLN A 92 6.38 -9.19 7.16
N VAL A 93 7.26 -9.65 6.28
CA VAL A 93 7.03 -10.86 5.48
C VAL A 93 8.13 -11.88 5.81
N SER A 94 7.72 -13.08 6.19
CA SER A 94 8.62 -14.23 6.36
C SER A 94 8.38 -15.22 5.24
N LEU A 95 9.47 -15.61 4.57
CA LEU A 95 9.47 -16.56 3.47
C LEU A 95 10.15 -17.84 3.93
N CYS A 96 9.47 -18.96 3.80
CA CYS A 96 10.03 -20.26 4.12
C CYS A 96 9.83 -21.23 2.96
N ARG A 97 10.93 -21.78 2.45
CA ARG A 97 10.91 -22.81 1.43
C ARG A 97 10.96 -24.18 2.10
N TYR A 98 10.09 -25.09 1.70
CA TYR A 98 10.06 -26.45 2.19
C TYR A 98 10.44 -27.45 1.10
N GLU A 99 10.79 -28.67 1.49
CA GLU A 99 11.09 -29.75 0.53
C GLU A 99 9.92 -30.71 0.37
N ALA A 100 9.42 -31.23 1.48
CA ALA A 100 8.39 -32.28 1.49
C ALA A 100 7.02 -31.79 1.96
N SER A 101 6.99 -30.89 2.95
CA SER A 101 5.74 -30.41 3.55
C SER A 101 5.90 -29.01 4.11
N ASP A 102 4.85 -28.20 4.01
CA ASP A 102 4.77 -26.86 4.58
C ASP A 102 4.87 -26.85 6.12
N SER A 103 4.71 -28.02 6.76
CA SER A 103 4.90 -28.19 8.21
C SER A 103 6.34 -27.93 8.67
N GLN A 104 7.32 -27.96 7.75
CA GLN A 104 8.70 -27.56 8.02
C GLN A 104 8.82 -26.05 8.32
N CYS A 105 7.83 -25.28 7.86
CA CYS A 105 7.77 -23.85 8.07
C CYS A 105 6.95 -23.53 9.31
N SER A 106 7.65 -23.15 10.39
CA SER A 106 7.03 -22.68 11.63
C SER A 106 6.04 -21.55 11.36
N ALA A 107 4.88 -21.61 12.01
CA ALA A 107 3.94 -20.48 12.01
C ALA A 107 4.61 -19.26 12.65
N PRO A 108 4.27 -18.02 12.23
CA PRO A 108 4.74 -16.83 12.91
C PRO A 108 4.31 -16.91 14.38
N SER A 109 5.28 -16.78 15.30
CA SER A 109 5.01 -16.70 16.73
C SER A 109 3.98 -15.59 16.96
N PRO A 110 2.95 -15.80 17.79
CA PRO A 110 2.07 -14.71 18.17
C PRO A 110 2.92 -13.58 18.77
N PRO A 111 2.58 -12.31 18.51
CA PRO A 111 3.29 -11.20 19.12
C PRO A 111 3.26 -11.38 20.63
N SER A 112 4.41 -11.33 21.28
CA SER A 112 4.51 -11.40 22.73
C SER A 112 3.52 -10.40 23.34
N PRO A 113 2.74 -10.80 24.37
CA PRO A 113 1.87 -9.86 25.05
C PRO A 113 2.71 -8.64 25.50
N PRO A 114 2.17 -7.42 25.41
CA PRO A 114 2.88 -6.24 25.90
C PRO A 114 3.30 -6.50 27.34
N PRO A 115 4.50 -6.05 27.75
CA PRO A 115 4.93 -6.18 29.15
C PRO A 115 3.82 -5.59 30.04
N PRO A 116 3.52 -6.24 31.19
CA PRO A 116 2.52 -5.71 32.11
C PRO A 116 2.89 -4.27 32.42
N SER A 117 1.94 -3.34 32.21
CA SER A 117 2.13 -1.94 32.58
C SER A 117 2.65 -1.89 34.02
N PRO A 118 3.69 -1.07 34.32
CA PRO A 118 4.09 -0.86 35.70
C PRO A 118 2.85 -0.42 36.49
N SER A 119 2.61 -1.07 37.63
CA SER A 119 1.54 -0.70 38.56
C SER A 119 1.59 0.81 38.76
N MET A 120 0.50 1.50 38.38
CA MET A 120 0.37 2.92 38.66
C MET A 120 0.54 3.12 40.18
N PRO A 121 1.31 4.12 40.62
CA PRO A 121 1.33 4.51 42.03
C PRO A 121 -0.12 4.84 42.49
N PRO A 122 -0.44 4.68 43.78
CA PRO A 122 -1.74 5.04 44.30
C PRO A 122 -2.07 6.48 43.89
N LEU A 123 -3.21 6.67 43.20
CA LEU A 123 -3.70 7.99 42.87
C LEU A 123 -3.85 8.78 44.17
N GLU A 124 -3.12 9.89 44.29
CA GLU A 124 -3.40 10.92 45.29
C GLU A 124 -4.88 11.34 45.18
N PRO A 125 -5.54 11.66 46.31
CA PRO A 125 -6.89 12.17 46.29
C PRO A 125 -6.97 13.40 45.37
N SER A 126 -7.78 13.31 44.32
CA SER A 126 -8.03 14.44 43.43
C SER A 126 -8.57 15.63 44.25
N PRO A 127 -8.03 16.85 44.09
CA PRO A 127 -8.58 18.02 44.73
C PRO A 127 -10.03 18.23 44.28
N LEU A 128 -10.91 18.64 45.20
CA LEU A 128 -12.31 18.91 44.91
C LEU A 128 -12.44 19.85 43.70
N PRO A 129 -13.40 19.61 42.79
CA PRO A 129 -13.66 20.52 41.70
C PRO A 129 -14.06 21.90 42.24
N PRO A 130 -13.50 23.00 41.69
CA PRO A 130 -13.91 24.34 42.06
C PRO A 130 -15.39 24.54 41.70
N SER A 131 -16.11 25.25 42.60
CA SER A 131 -17.53 25.57 42.41
C SER A 131 -17.81 26.20 41.04
N PRO A 132 -18.95 25.88 40.41
CA PRO A 132 -19.32 26.43 39.12
C PRO A 132 -19.46 27.95 39.22
N GLN A 133 -18.66 28.65 38.43
CA GLN A 133 -18.70 30.10 38.30
C GLN A 133 -19.98 30.50 37.55
N PRO A 134 -20.69 31.57 37.97
CA PRO A 134 -21.88 32.03 37.28
C PRO A 134 -21.57 32.38 35.81
N PRO A 135 -22.54 32.17 34.90
CA PRO A 135 -22.32 32.39 33.48
C PRO A 135 -22.00 33.86 33.20
N PRO A 136 -21.03 34.15 32.32
CA PRO A 136 -20.72 35.51 31.91
C PRO A 136 -21.90 36.14 31.16
N PRO A 137 -22.04 37.47 31.22
CA PRO A 137 -23.06 38.20 30.47
C PRO A 137 -22.91 37.98 28.96
N PRO A 138 -24.01 38.02 28.19
CA PRO A 138 -23.98 37.77 26.76
C PRO A 138 -23.14 38.84 26.03
N PHE A 139 -22.19 38.37 25.21
CA PHE A 139 -21.37 39.22 24.36
C PHE A 139 -22.21 39.98 23.33
N PRO A 140 -21.91 41.26 23.05
CA PRO A 140 -22.53 42.01 21.97
C PRO A 140 -22.19 41.36 20.62
N LYS A 141 -23.23 41.19 19.79
CA LYS A 141 -23.14 40.57 18.46
C LYS A 141 -22.15 41.34 17.58
N SER A 142 -21.14 40.62 17.07
CA SER A 142 -20.19 41.16 16.10
C SER A 142 -20.89 41.60 14.80
N PRO A 143 -20.45 42.69 14.16
CA PRO A 143 -21.00 43.12 12.89
C PRO A 143 -20.71 42.09 11.78
N LYS A 144 -21.70 41.92 10.91
CA LYS A 144 -21.73 40.95 9.81
C LYS A 144 -20.61 41.25 8.80
N PRO A 145 -19.83 40.25 8.34
CA PRO A 145 -18.81 40.47 7.32
C PRO A 145 -19.42 40.91 5.99
N SER A 146 -18.80 41.89 5.35
CA SER A 146 -19.16 42.35 4.01
C SER A 146 -18.96 41.23 2.97
N PRO A 147 -19.82 41.16 1.92
CA PRO A 147 -19.71 40.13 0.90
C PRO A 147 -18.41 40.28 0.08
N PRO A 148 -17.81 39.16 -0.34
CA PRO A 148 -16.57 39.19 -1.14
C PRO A 148 -16.82 39.80 -2.51
N SER A 149 -15.91 40.71 -2.91
CA SER A 149 -15.90 41.33 -4.23
C SER A 149 -15.81 40.29 -5.36
N ARG A 150 -16.64 40.48 -6.38
CA ARG A 150 -16.73 39.62 -7.56
C ARG A 150 -15.37 39.54 -8.26
N LYS A 151 -14.91 38.31 -8.53
CA LYS A 151 -13.69 38.06 -9.32
C LYS A 151 -13.83 38.67 -10.73
N PRO A 152 -12.76 39.26 -11.29
CA PRO A 152 -12.73 39.70 -12.68
C PRO A 152 -12.91 38.52 -13.64
N PRO A 153 -13.52 38.73 -14.83
CA PRO A 153 -13.63 37.71 -15.85
C PRO A 153 -12.24 37.29 -16.37
N SER A 154 -12.05 35.99 -16.56
CA SER A 154 -10.80 35.42 -17.08
C SER A 154 -10.54 35.88 -18.54
N PRO A 155 -9.28 36.14 -18.91
CA PRO A 155 -8.92 36.54 -20.27
C PRO A 155 -9.18 35.41 -21.28
N LYS A 156 -9.60 35.80 -22.49
CA LYS A 156 -9.84 34.86 -23.60
C LYS A 156 -8.54 34.15 -24.00
N PRO A 157 -8.60 32.83 -24.30
CA PRO A 157 -7.44 32.11 -24.79
C PRO A 157 -7.01 32.64 -26.18
N PRO A 158 -5.70 32.61 -26.48
CA PRO A 158 -5.17 33.04 -27.76
C PRO A 158 -5.62 32.12 -28.91
N PRO A 159 -5.76 32.66 -30.13
CA PRO A 159 -6.15 31.88 -31.31
C PRO A 159 -5.11 30.80 -31.63
N ARG A 160 -5.60 29.60 -31.98
CA ARG A 160 -4.76 28.46 -32.39
C ARG A 160 -4.00 28.81 -33.68
N LYS A 161 -2.72 28.45 -33.72
CA LYS A 161 -1.90 28.56 -34.92
C LYS A 161 -2.43 27.63 -36.03
N PRO A 162 -2.37 28.05 -37.30
CA PRO A 162 -2.77 27.22 -38.42
C PRO A 162 -1.85 26.00 -38.58
N PRO A 163 -2.37 24.87 -39.10
CA PRO A 163 -1.59 23.67 -39.33
C PRO A 163 -0.53 23.90 -40.42
N PRO A 164 0.63 23.22 -40.33
CA PRO A 164 1.67 23.32 -41.35
C PRO A 164 1.21 22.70 -42.69
N PRO A 165 1.71 23.23 -43.83
CA PRO A 165 1.36 22.72 -45.15
C PRO A 165 1.89 21.29 -45.34
N LYS A 166 1.02 20.41 -45.87
CA LYS A 166 1.36 19.02 -46.19
C LYS A 166 2.43 19.01 -47.28
N ARG A 167 3.55 18.32 -47.03
CA ARG A 167 4.57 18.05 -48.04
C ARG A 167 4.01 17.13 -49.13
N LYS A 168 4.26 17.46 -50.39
CA LYS A 168 3.97 16.59 -51.54
C LYS A 168 5.02 15.49 -51.63
N PRO A 169 4.66 14.26 -52.04
CA PRO A 169 5.62 13.20 -52.32
C PRO A 169 6.45 13.53 -53.57
N ILE A 170 7.74 13.18 -53.54
CA ILE A 170 8.63 13.02 -54.71
C ILE A 170 8.99 11.53 -54.75
#